data_AF-A0A954UTF4-F1
#
_entry.id   AF-A0A954UTF4-F1
#
_cell.length_a   1.000
_cell.length_b   1.000
_cell.length_c   1.000
_cell.angle_alpha   90.00
_cell.angle_beta   90.00
_cell.angle_gamma   90.00
#
_symmetry.space_group_name_H-M   'P 1'
#
loop_
_entity.id
_entity.type
_entity.pdbx_description
1 polymer ?
#
loop_
_entity_poly.entity_id
_entity_poly.type
_entity_poly.pdbx_seq_one_letter_code
_entity_poly.pdbx_strand_id
1 'polypeptide(L)'
;MLRYIRIWEKKRGTHSTGSATVGLMGETLFYAVLFLLGSVTLAALLTTSALEPDPRYYTFGYGFYLMVLVLTSFIIIGGVGVAYGVLEVGASVERRGAMARRAASLELLKEARTAPSDLPTVPSDANLTNSPGVELAYRLPRRESPLWQLALPALFCAAWSGVAGALVVIVIDSIRYQRTQWWLLLFTLPFIACGFWAVRYFFRELLIHTMIGPTQVEISELPLYPGGRYEIYLNQSGRLEMDRLDVWLVCVEEATFRQGTDIRTEQHVVRRQPLVQHGPFTIDRGKPFEHRFLLRIPDEAMHTFVARNNSIHWRIEVEGEAKSWPVFHRTFPLIVHPAATS
;
A
#
# COMPACT_ATOMS: atom_id res chain seq x y z
N MET A 1 20.04 -22.28 5.70
CA MET A 1 18.80 -22.82 6.31
C MET A 1 17.61 -21.96 5.89
N LEU A 2 16.71 -22.51 5.07
CA LEU A 2 15.48 -21.85 4.60
C LEU A 2 14.47 -21.76 5.74
N ARG A 3 14.17 -20.55 6.24
CA ARG A 3 13.09 -20.35 7.21
C ARG A 3 11.77 -20.18 6.45
N TYR A 4 10.94 -21.20 6.52
CA TYR A 4 9.59 -21.24 5.96
C TYR A 4 8.73 -20.07 6.48
N ILE A 5 7.95 -19.48 5.58
CA ILE A 5 6.84 -18.58 5.92
C ILE A 5 5.90 -19.38 6.84
N ARG A 6 5.70 -18.92 8.08
CA ARG A 6 4.81 -19.58 9.04
C ARG A 6 3.37 -19.24 8.67
N ILE A 7 2.73 -20.15 7.94
CA ILE A 7 1.34 -20.04 7.45
C ILE A 7 0.30 -20.22 8.59
N TRP A 8 0.71 -20.76 9.74
CA TRP A 8 -0.21 -21.09 10.83
C TRP A 8 0.17 -20.39 12.14
N GLU A 9 -0.76 -19.61 12.69
CA GLU A 9 -0.61 -18.90 13.96
C GLU A 9 -1.18 -19.70 15.13
N LYS A 10 -0.47 -19.67 16.26
CA LYS A 10 -0.97 -20.15 17.55
C LYS A 10 -1.26 -18.93 18.41
N LYS A 11 -2.55 -18.63 18.63
CA LYS A 11 -3.03 -17.51 19.46
C LYS A 11 -2.54 -17.68 20.91
N ARG A 12 -1.72 -16.75 21.41
CA ARG A 12 -1.42 -16.56 22.84
C ARG A 12 -1.67 -15.10 23.21
N GLY A 13 -2.77 -14.84 23.91
CA GLY A 13 -3.06 -13.50 24.46
C GLY A 13 -3.40 -12.41 23.43
N THR A 14 -3.24 -11.15 23.85
CA THR A 14 -3.65 -9.91 23.16
C THR A 14 -2.69 -9.40 22.09
N HIS A 15 -1.55 -10.07 21.88
CA HIS A 15 -0.56 -9.70 20.86
C HIS A 15 -0.56 -10.75 19.74
N SER A 16 -1.13 -10.42 18.59
CA SER A 16 -0.96 -11.19 17.35
C SER A 16 0.32 -10.72 16.64
N THR A 17 1.30 -11.60 16.53
CA THR A 17 2.59 -11.34 15.85
C THR A 17 2.59 -11.83 14.39
N GLY A 18 1.42 -12.06 13.79
CA GLY A 18 1.24 -12.25 12.36
C GLY A 18 1.16 -10.91 11.64
N SER A 19 1.79 -10.79 10.46
CA SER A 19 1.61 -9.59 9.68
C SER A 19 0.19 -9.58 9.13
N ALA A 20 -0.62 -8.59 9.51
CA ALA A 20 -1.99 -8.41 9.03
C ALA A 20 -2.08 -8.45 7.49
N THR A 21 -0.98 -8.08 6.83
CA THR A 21 -0.79 -8.15 5.38
C THR A 21 -0.83 -9.57 4.82
N VAL A 22 -0.28 -10.58 5.50
CA VAL A 22 -0.23 -11.96 4.97
C VAL A 22 -1.60 -12.63 5.07
N GLY A 23 -2.37 -12.37 6.13
CA GLY A 23 -3.75 -12.86 6.25
C GLY A 23 -4.65 -12.29 5.14
N LEU A 24 -4.57 -10.98 4.94
CA LEU A 24 -5.28 -10.27 3.89
C LEU A 24 -4.86 -10.71 2.46
N MET A 25 -3.57 -10.99 2.24
CA MET A 25 -3.08 -11.54 0.98
C MET A 25 -3.65 -12.93 0.71
N GLY A 26 -3.70 -13.79 1.72
CA GLY A 26 -4.30 -15.13 1.62
C GLY A 26 -5.79 -15.06 1.29
N GLU A 27 -6.51 -14.14 1.92
CA GLU A 27 -7.93 -13.90 1.69
C GLU A 27 -8.22 -13.35 0.28
N THR A 28 -7.48 -12.33 -0.15
CA THR A 28 -7.66 -11.75 -1.51
C THR A 28 -7.32 -12.78 -2.59
N LEU A 29 -6.25 -13.56 -2.40
CA LEU A 29 -5.87 -14.63 -3.32
C LEU A 29 -6.94 -15.73 -3.37
N PHE A 30 -7.50 -16.13 -2.23
CA PHE A 30 -8.57 -17.10 -2.15
C PHE A 30 -9.79 -16.66 -2.96
N TYR A 31 -10.24 -15.41 -2.77
CA TYR A 31 -11.38 -14.89 -3.54
C TYR A 31 -11.09 -14.74 -5.03
N ALA A 32 -9.85 -14.39 -5.41
CA ALA A 32 -9.44 -14.31 -6.81
C ALA A 32 -9.45 -15.69 -7.49
N VAL A 33 -8.98 -16.74 -6.78
CA VAL A 33 -9.05 -18.13 -7.27
C VAL A 33 -10.49 -18.58 -7.39
N LEU A 34 -11.35 -18.27 -6.41
CA LEU A 34 -12.77 -18.61 -6.44
C LEU A 34 -13.48 -17.95 -7.63
N PHE A 35 -13.18 -16.67 -7.89
CA PHE A 35 -13.71 -15.94 -9.05
C PHE A 35 -13.28 -16.58 -10.36
N LEU A 36 -11.98 -16.87 -10.52
CA LEU A 36 -11.44 -17.49 -11.72
C LEU A 36 -12.04 -18.88 -11.96
N LEU A 37 -12.10 -19.72 -10.93
CA LEU A 37 -12.70 -21.04 -11.00
C LEU A 37 -14.16 -20.93 -11.44
N GLY A 38 -14.95 -20.06 -10.79
CA GLY A 38 -16.34 -19.81 -11.18
C GLY A 38 -16.48 -19.38 -12.64
N SER A 39 -15.68 -18.42 -13.10
CA SER A 39 -15.76 -17.90 -14.48
C SER A 39 -15.36 -18.94 -15.54
N VAL A 40 -14.29 -19.69 -15.31
CA VAL A 40 -13.75 -20.67 -16.25
C VAL A 40 -14.67 -21.88 -16.32
N THR A 41 -15.14 -22.38 -15.18
CA THR A 41 -16.05 -23.53 -15.13
C THR A 41 -17.43 -23.19 -15.67
N LEU A 42 -17.95 -21.97 -15.43
CA LEU A 42 -19.21 -21.52 -16.02
C LEU A 42 -19.10 -21.40 -17.54
N ALA A 43 -17.99 -20.83 -18.05
CA ALA A 43 -17.74 -20.78 -19.49
C ALA A 43 -17.71 -22.19 -20.10
N ALA A 44 -17.01 -23.13 -19.47
CA ALA A 44 -16.95 -24.52 -19.93
C ALA A 44 -18.32 -25.20 -19.96
N LEU A 45 -19.15 -24.97 -18.93
CA LEU A 45 -20.51 -25.50 -18.88
C LEU A 45 -21.38 -24.92 -20.01
N LEU A 46 -21.33 -23.61 -20.21
CA LEU A 46 -22.12 -22.95 -21.24
C LEU A 46 -21.68 -23.34 -22.64
N THR A 47 -20.37 -23.44 -22.91
CA THR A 47 -19.88 -23.85 -24.23
C THR A 47 -20.27 -25.28 -24.55
N THR A 48 -20.02 -26.21 -23.63
CA THR A 48 -20.37 -27.63 -23.82
C THR A 48 -21.87 -27.81 -24.04
N SER A 49 -22.72 -27.10 -23.29
CA SER A 49 -24.18 -27.15 -23.49
C SER A 49 -24.69 -26.47 -24.76
N ALA A 50 -24.02 -25.42 -25.24
CA ALA A 50 -24.47 -24.64 -26.40
C ALA A 50 -23.95 -25.19 -27.75
N LEU A 51 -22.74 -25.75 -27.78
CA LEU A 51 -22.14 -26.31 -29.00
C LEU A 51 -22.61 -27.75 -29.26
N GLU A 52 -22.82 -28.54 -28.21
CA GLU A 52 -23.36 -29.91 -28.31
C GLU A 52 -24.42 -30.14 -27.22
N PRO A 53 -25.72 -29.93 -27.51
CA PRO A 53 -26.78 -30.41 -26.62
C PRO A 53 -26.87 -31.94 -26.72
N ASP A 54 -25.87 -32.66 -26.21
CA ASP A 54 -25.94 -34.11 -26.05
C ASP A 54 -26.82 -34.41 -24.81
N PRO A 55 -28.02 -34.98 -25.00
CA PRO A 55 -28.94 -35.27 -23.90
C PRO A 55 -28.40 -36.27 -22.88
N ARG A 56 -27.25 -36.91 -23.14
CA ARG A 56 -26.61 -37.88 -22.23
C ARG A 56 -25.79 -37.23 -21.10
N TYR A 57 -25.29 -36.01 -21.28
CA TYR A 57 -24.42 -35.35 -20.30
C TYR A 57 -25.10 -34.18 -19.59
N TYR A 58 -25.91 -33.38 -20.29
CA TYR A 58 -26.57 -32.22 -19.72
C TYR A 58 -27.98 -32.03 -20.29
N THR A 59 -28.98 -32.66 -19.67
CA THR A 59 -30.38 -32.27 -19.89
C THR A 59 -30.64 -30.90 -19.26
N PHE A 60 -31.23 -29.97 -20.01
CA PHE A 60 -31.78 -28.71 -19.47
C PHE A 60 -32.86 -29.02 -18.43
N GLY A 61 -32.42 -29.22 -17.19
CA GLY A 61 -33.25 -29.61 -16.06
C GLY A 61 -32.69 -29.00 -14.78
N TYR A 62 -33.29 -29.35 -13.64
CA TYR A 62 -32.96 -28.74 -12.35
C TYR A 62 -31.46 -28.81 -12.01
N GLY A 63 -30.77 -29.89 -12.37
CA GLY A 63 -29.31 -30.04 -12.14
C GLY A 63 -28.46 -29.03 -12.91
N PHE A 64 -28.81 -28.71 -14.16
CA PHE A 64 -28.10 -27.72 -14.97
C PHE A 64 -28.23 -26.31 -14.38
N TYR A 65 -29.47 -25.91 -14.05
CA TYR A 65 -29.72 -24.62 -13.42
C TYR A 65 -29.09 -24.50 -12.03
N LEU A 66 -29.05 -25.60 -11.27
CA LEU A 66 -28.34 -25.65 -9.98
C LEU A 66 -26.84 -25.44 -10.17
N MET A 67 -26.23 -26.06 -11.18
CA MET A 67 -24.80 -25.87 -11.46
C MET A 67 -24.48 -24.45 -11.94
N VAL A 68 -25.32 -23.86 -12.79
CA VAL A 68 -25.21 -22.44 -13.18
C VAL A 68 -25.33 -21.54 -11.94
N LEU A 69 -26.29 -21.80 -11.05
CA LEU A 69 -26.49 -21.02 -9.83
C LEU A 69 -25.28 -21.13 -8.88
N VAL A 70 -24.72 -22.32 -8.69
CA VAL A 70 -23.51 -22.52 -7.88
C VAL A 70 -22.30 -21.78 -8.49
N LEU A 71 -22.07 -21.91 -9.79
CA LEU A 71 -20.93 -21.28 -10.46
C LEU A 71 -21.04 -19.76 -10.50
N THR A 72 -22.24 -19.23 -10.75
CA THR A 72 -22.52 -17.79 -10.63
C THR A 72 -22.33 -17.30 -9.20
N SER A 73 -22.69 -18.10 -8.19
CA SER A 73 -22.40 -17.75 -6.79
C SER A 73 -20.89 -17.66 -6.52
N PHE A 74 -20.06 -18.51 -7.12
CA PHE A 74 -18.59 -18.42 -6.98
C PHE A 74 -18.03 -17.17 -7.66
N ILE A 75 -18.56 -16.78 -8.81
CA ILE A 75 -18.21 -15.52 -9.48
C ILE A 75 -18.62 -14.33 -8.62
N ILE A 76 -19.83 -14.33 -8.05
CA ILE A 76 -20.32 -13.23 -7.21
C ILE A 76 -19.53 -13.17 -5.91
N ILE A 77 -19.37 -14.27 -5.19
CA ILE A 77 -18.64 -14.33 -3.91
C ILE A 77 -17.16 -14.03 -4.12
N GLY A 78 -16.53 -14.60 -5.15
CA GLY A 78 -15.14 -14.31 -5.48
C GLY A 78 -14.94 -12.86 -5.93
N GLY A 79 -15.84 -12.34 -6.77
CA GLY A 79 -15.77 -10.95 -7.25
C GLY A 79 -16.02 -9.94 -6.14
N VAL A 80 -17.04 -10.16 -5.32
CA VAL A 80 -17.34 -9.36 -4.12
C VAL A 80 -16.23 -9.51 -3.09
N GLY A 81 -15.66 -10.69 -2.89
CA GLY A 81 -14.56 -10.91 -1.95
C GLY A 81 -13.26 -10.25 -2.37
N VAL A 82 -12.91 -10.28 -3.67
CA VAL A 82 -11.79 -9.50 -4.21
C VAL A 82 -12.09 -8.02 -4.07
N ALA A 83 -13.28 -7.55 -4.49
CA ALA A 83 -13.68 -6.16 -4.36
C ALA A 83 -13.69 -5.71 -2.90
N TYR A 84 -14.16 -6.54 -1.97
CA TYR A 84 -14.23 -6.24 -0.54
C TYR A 84 -12.85 -6.28 0.10
N GLY A 85 -12.02 -7.29 -0.14
CA GLY A 85 -10.63 -7.29 0.34
C GLY A 85 -9.85 -6.08 -0.20
N VAL A 86 -10.13 -5.69 -1.45
CA VAL A 86 -9.55 -4.51 -2.08
C VAL A 86 -10.13 -3.20 -1.54
N LEU A 87 -11.43 -3.12 -1.23
CA LEU A 87 -12.09 -1.93 -0.68
C LEU A 87 -11.88 -1.81 0.84
N GLU A 88 -11.77 -2.90 1.57
CA GLU A 88 -11.35 -2.93 2.97
C GLU A 88 -9.89 -2.49 3.10
N VAL A 89 -9.07 -2.76 2.08
CA VAL A 89 -7.74 -2.15 1.93
C VAL A 89 -7.80 -0.73 1.38
N GLY A 90 -8.70 -0.43 0.43
CA GLY A 90 -8.73 0.80 -0.38
C GLY A 90 -9.70 1.87 0.14
N ALA A 91 -10.99 1.55 0.29
CA ALA A 91 -11.98 2.43 0.93
C ALA A 91 -11.64 2.70 2.40
N SER A 92 -10.95 1.78 3.07
CA SER A 92 -10.45 2.04 4.40
C SER A 92 -9.16 2.86 4.37
N VAL A 93 -8.33 2.91 3.31
CA VAL A 93 -7.08 3.69 3.28
C VAL A 93 -7.19 5.02 2.53
N GLU A 94 -8.12 5.23 1.60
CA GLU A 94 -8.46 6.57 1.11
C GLU A 94 -9.32 7.30 2.12
N ARG A 95 -10.29 6.62 2.72
CA ARG A 95 -11.09 7.19 3.80
C ARG A 95 -10.26 7.31 5.07
N ARG A 96 -9.46 6.32 5.52
CA ARG A 96 -8.47 6.53 6.63
C ARG A 96 -7.27 7.35 6.22
N GLY A 97 -6.90 7.50 4.96
CA GLY A 97 -5.75 8.32 4.55
C GLY A 97 -6.13 9.79 4.46
N ALA A 98 -7.28 10.09 3.86
CA ALA A 98 -7.91 11.40 3.94
C ALA A 98 -8.42 11.69 5.35
N MET A 99 -8.98 10.71 6.08
CA MET A 99 -9.36 10.86 7.50
C MET A 99 -8.19 10.76 8.44
N ALA A 100 -7.00 10.24 8.12
CA ALA A 100 -5.82 10.30 9.00
C ALA A 100 -4.95 11.49 8.64
N ARG A 101 -5.00 12.01 7.41
CA ARG A 101 -4.51 13.38 7.12
C ARG A 101 -5.42 14.40 7.78
N ARG A 102 -6.75 14.26 7.63
CA ARG A 102 -7.73 15.10 8.33
C ARG A 102 -7.79 14.82 9.82
N ALA A 103 -7.66 13.60 10.30
CA ALA A 103 -7.62 13.31 11.73
C ALA A 103 -6.27 13.66 12.29
N ALA A 104 -5.14 13.46 11.62
CA ALA A 104 -3.89 14.04 12.11
C ALA A 104 -3.99 15.56 12.10
N SER A 105 -4.48 16.23 11.06
CA SER A 105 -4.64 17.69 11.12
C SER A 105 -5.67 18.12 12.17
N LEU A 106 -6.79 17.40 12.33
CA LEU A 106 -7.83 17.66 13.35
C LEU A 106 -7.41 17.25 14.76
N GLU A 107 -6.56 16.25 14.93
CA GLU A 107 -5.99 15.75 16.17
C GLU A 107 -4.86 16.67 16.57
N LEU A 108 -3.96 17.05 15.66
CA LEU A 108 -3.00 18.13 15.85
C LEU A 108 -3.73 19.46 16.17
N LEU A 109 -4.84 19.79 15.49
CA LEU A 109 -5.69 20.97 15.82
C LEU A 109 -6.39 20.83 17.17
N LYS A 110 -6.94 19.64 17.47
CA LYS A 110 -7.65 19.36 18.73
C LYS A 110 -6.66 19.38 19.88
N GLU A 111 -5.50 18.79 19.70
CA GLU A 111 -4.38 18.71 20.64
C GLU A 111 -3.74 20.08 20.85
N ALA A 112 -3.51 20.86 19.80
CA ALA A 112 -3.11 22.27 19.91
C ALA A 112 -4.18 23.11 20.66
N ARG A 113 -5.47 22.74 20.56
CA ARG A 113 -6.57 23.37 21.29
C ARG A 113 -6.78 22.84 22.72
N THR A 114 -6.35 21.62 23.02
CA THR A 114 -6.52 20.97 24.34
C THR A 114 -5.24 20.93 25.18
N ALA A 115 -4.07 21.20 24.58
CA ALA A 115 -2.81 21.24 25.29
C ALA A 115 -2.82 22.41 26.30
N PRO A 116 -2.60 22.16 27.60
CA PRO A 116 -2.31 23.21 28.56
C PRO A 116 -0.85 23.64 28.33
N SER A 117 -0.61 24.51 27.34
CA SER A 117 0.73 24.96 26.95
C SER A 117 0.67 26.38 26.38
N ASP A 118 1.72 27.14 26.59
CA ASP A 118 1.91 28.53 26.13
C ASP A 118 1.90 28.70 24.59
N LEU A 119 1.82 27.60 23.81
CA LEU A 119 1.92 27.56 22.35
C LEU A 119 0.71 26.89 21.67
N PRO A 120 -0.41 27.61 21.46
CA PRO A 120 -1.70 27.03 21.00
C PRO A 120 -1.73 26.63 19.51
N THR A 121 -0.70 26.92 18.73
CA THR A 121 -0.62 26.61 17.29
C THR A 121 0.41 25.55 16.96
N VAL A 122 1.15 25.07 17.96
CA VAL A 122 2.13 23.98 17.84
C VAL A 122 1.47 22.70 18.36
N PRO A 123 1.48 21.61 17.58
CA PRO A 123 0.94 20.34 18.05
C PRO A 123 1.78 19.74 19.19
N SER A 124 1.16 18.91 20.03
CA SER A 124 1.89 18.22 21.09
C SER A 124 2.78 17.09 20.54
N ASP A 125 3.87 16.84 21.24
CA ASP A 125 4.81 15.75 20.95
C ASP A 125 4.32 14.39 21.46
N ALA A 126 3.17 14.31 22.15
CA ALA A 126 2.66 13.09 22.76
C ALA A 126 2.58 11.90 21.79
N ASN A 127 2.12 12.13 20.55
CA ASN A 127 2.07 11.09 19.52
C ASN A 127 3.45 10.62 19.03
N LEU A 128 4.50 11.44 19.16
CA LEU A 128 5.88 11.08 18.83
C LEU A 128 6.59 10.37 20.01
N THR A 129 6.15 10.61 21.25
CA THR A 129 6.74 9.99 22.45
C THR A 129 6.11 8.66 22.84
N ASN A 130 4.97 8.29 22.24
CA ASN A 130 4.23 7.06 22.52
C ASN A 130 4.96 5.75 22.17
N SER A 131 6.09 5.80 21.48
CA SER A 131 6.88 4.61 21.11
C SER A 131 8.36 4.85 21.37
N PRO A 132 8.93 4.26 22.45
CA PRO A 132 10.36 4.35 22.70
C PRO A 132 11.14 3.67 21.56
N GLY A 133 12.26 4.26 21.16
CA GLY A 133 13.17 3.62 20.21
C GLY A 133 13.98 2.49 20.85
N VAL A 134 14.59 1.66 20.01
CA VAL A 134 15.45 0.57 20.44
C VAL A 134 16.88 1.06 20.67
N GLU A 135 17.34 1.99 19.84
CA GLU A 135 18.69 2.55 19.86
C GLU A 135 18.70 4.01 20.36
N LEU A 136 17.72 4.81 19.94
CA LEU A 136 17.52 6.19 20.41
C LEU A 136 16.22 6.33 21.19
N ALA A 137 16.02 7.47 21.86
CA ALA A 137 14.92 7.65 22.81
C ALA A 137 13.54 7.53 22.15
N TYR A 138 13.36 8.04 20.93
CA TYR A 138 12.04 8.14 20.30
C TYR A 138 12.02 7.53 18.90
N ARG A 139 11.04 6.66 18.63
CA ARG A 139 10.81 6.08 17.30
C ARG A 139 9.78 6.88 16.53
N LEU A 140 10.14 7.36 15.34
CA LEU A 140 9.23 8.13 14.52
C LEU A 140 8.17 7.24 13.85
N PRO A 141 6.88 7.65 13.87
CA PRO A 141 5.83 6.91 13.20
C PRO A 141 6.00 7.01 11.68
N ARG A 142 5.87 5.89 10.98
CA ARG A 142 5.92 5.85 9.51
C ARG A 142 4.57 6.27 8.94
N ARG A 143 4.53 7.32 8.10
CA ARG A 143 3.38 7.60 7.24
C ARG A 143 3.45 6.71 6.00
N GLU A 144 2.46 5.84 5.85
CA GLU A 144 2.36 4.94 4.70
C GLU A 144 1.73 5.63 3.47
N SER A 145 2.19 5.22 2.29
CA SER A 145 1.63 5.62 1.00
C SER A 145 0.27 4.93 0.76
N PRO A 146 -0.56 5.47 -0.16
CA PRO A 146 -1.93 5.01 -0.31
C PRO A 146 -2.00 3.62 -0.96
N LEU A 147 -2.33 2.59 -0.17
CA LEU A 147 -2.52 1.21 -0.63
C LEU A 147 -3.66 1.05 -1.65
N TRP A 148 -4.52 2.06 -1.85
CA TRP A 148 -5.55 2.04 -2.91
C TRP A 148 -4.94 2.00 -4.31
N GLN A 149 -3.69 2.42 -4.51
CA GLN A 149 -3.03 2.31 -5.81
C GLN A 149 -2.93 0.85 -6.28
N LEU A 150 -2.98 -0.12 -5.36
CA LEU A 150 -3.03 -1.56 -5.64
C LEU A 150 -4.45 -2.09 -5.91
N ALA A 151 -5.48 -1.34 -5.54
CA ALA A 151 -6.87 -1.76 -5.61
C ALA A 151 -7.38 -1.85 -7.05
N LEU A 152 -7.23 -0.76 -7.80
CA LEU A 152 -7.70 -0.66 -9.17
C LEU A 152 -7.02 -1.70 -10.10
N PRO A 153 -5.69 -1.92 -10.01
CA PRO A 153 -5.03 -2.99 -10.77
C PRO A 153 -5.49 -4.39 -10.38
N ALA A 154 -5.78 -4.66 -9.10
CA ALA A 154 -6.24 -5.97 -8.64
C ALA A 154 -7.61 -6.35 -9.24
N LEU A 155 -8.56 -5.42 -9.18
CA LEU A 155 -9.90 -5.62 -9.73
C LEU A 155 -9.85 -5.80 -11.26
N PHE A 156 -9.08 -4.95 -11.94
CA PHE A 156 -8.88 -5.06 -13.38
C PHE A 156 -8.26 -6.41 -13.75
N CYS A 157 -7.22 -6.84 -13.03
CA CYS A 157 -6.57 -8.13 -13.23
C CYS A 157 -7.54 -9.30 -13.07
N ALA A 158 -8.36 -9.30 -12.01
CA ALA A 158 -9.34 -10.36 -11.76
C ALA A 158 -10.39 -10.42 -12.88
N ALA A 159 -11.03 -9.29 -13.20
CA ALA A 159 -12.06 -9.21 -14.23
C ALA A 159 -11.53 -9.63 -15.61
N TRP A 160 -10.37 -9.10 -16.01
CA TRP A 160 -9.78 -9.39 -17.32
C TRP A 160 -9.31 -10.83 -17.45
N SER A 161 -8.77 -11.42 -16.37
CA SER A 161 -8.36 -12.81 -16.35
C SER A 161 -9.55 -13.78 -16.46
N GLY A 162 -10.71 -13.43 -15.88
CA GLY A 162 -11.94 -14.18 -16.06
C GLY A 162 -12.42 -14.21 -17.51
N VAL A 163 -12.44 -13.04 -18.19
CA VAL A 163 -12.81 -12.94 -19.61
C VAL A 163 -11.84 -13.73 -20.50
N ALA A 164 -10.53 -13.55 -20.30
CA ALA A 164 -9.52 -14.28 -21.06
C ALA A 164 -9.62 -15.80 -20.84
N GLY A 165 -9.85 -16.24 -19.60
CA GLY A 165 -10.07 -17.65 -19.27
C GLY A 165 -11.29 -18.24 -19.96
N ALA A 166 -12.42 -17.52 -19.97
CA ALA A 166 -13.63 -17.94 -20.67
C ALA A 166 -13.39 -18.10 -22.19
N LEU A 167 -12.72 -17.13 -22.83
CA LEU A 167 -12.38 -17.21 -24.25
C LEU A 167 -11.45 -18.40 -24.56
N VAL A 168 -10.46 -18.66 -23.71
CA VAL A 168 -9.56 -19.82 -23.86
C VAL A 168 -10.34 -21.13 -23.82
N VAL A 169 -11.34 -21.25 -22.93
CA VAL A 169 -12.20 -22.44 -22.88
C VAL A 169 -12.98 -22.61 -24.18
N ILE A 170 -13.59 -21.54 -24.70
CA ILE A 170 -14.32 -21.58 -25.99
C ILE A 170 -13.39 -22.04 -27.12
N VAL A 171 -12.14 -21.56 -27.15
CA VAL A 171 -11.13 -21.97 -28.15
C VAL A 171 -10.74 -23.44 -28.00
N ILE A 172 -10.50 -23.92 -26.77
CA ILE A 172 -10.14 -25.32 -26.51
C ILE A 172 -11.27 -26.25 -26.98
N ASP A 173 -12.52 -25.88 -26.70
CA ASP A 173 -13.70 -26.62 -27.11
C ASP A 173 -13.81 -26.67 -28.65
N SER A 174 -13.68 -25.52 -29.31
CA SER A 174 -13.65 -25.39 -30.78
C SER A 174 -12.58 -26.29 -31.44
N ILE A 175 -11.40 -26.39 -30.83
CA ILE A 175 -10.31 -27.27 -31.32
C ILE A 175 -10.65 -28.75 -31.11
N ARG A 176 -11.21 -29.13 -29.95
CA ARG A 176 -11.58 -30.53 -29.65
C ARG A 176 -12.57 -31.10 -30.65
N TYR A 177 -13.52 -30.29 -31.10
CA TYR A 177 -14.57 -30.71 -32.04
C TYR A 177 -14.20 -30.51 -33.52
N GLN A 178 -12.92 -30.29 -33.84
CA GLN A 178 -12.44 -30.03 -35.21
C GLN A 178 -13.15 -28.87 -35.93
N ARG A 179 -13.79 -27.95 -35.18
CA ARG A 179 -14.42 -26.72 -35.69
C ARG A 179 -13.55 -25.52 -35.39
N THR A 180 -12.25 -25.64 -35.65
CA THR A 180 -11.27 -24.60 -35.31
C THR A 180 -11.58 -23.32 -36.09
N GLN A 181 -12.07 -22.32 -35.37
CA GLN A 181 -12.28 -20.98 -35.93
C GLN A 181 -10.99 -20.18 -35.74
N TRP A 182 -10.16 -20.11 -36.77
CA TRP A 182 -8.90 -19.35 -36.74
C TRP A 182 -9.09 -17.89 -36.33
N TRP A 183 -10.23 -17.28 -36.68
CA TRP A 183 -10.60 -15.94 -36.25
C TRP A 183 -10.82 -15.81 -34.74
N LEU A 184 -11.46 -16.79 -34.10
CA LEU A 184 -11.66 -16.81 -32.65
C LEU A 184 -10.31 -16.91 -31.93
N LEU A 185 -9.39 -17.73 -32.46
CA LEU A 185 -8.04 -17.87 -31.91
C LEU A 185 -7.26 -16.56 -32.02
N LEU A 186 -7.26 -15.91 -33.19
CA LEU A 186 -6.63 -14.61 -33.39
C LEU A 186 -7.24 -13.53 -32.48
N PHE A 187 -8.56 -13.52 -32.31
CA PHE A 187 -9.26 -12.60 -31.43
C PHE A 187 -8.95 -12.84 -29.95
N THR A 188 -8.70 -14.08 -29.54
CA THR A 188 -8.41 -14.45 -28.15
C THR A 188 -6.98 -14.08 -27.72
N LEU A 189 -6.00 -14.10 -28.64
CA LEU A 189 -4.61 -13.76 -28.36
C LEU A 189 -4.40 -12.40 -27.64
N PRO A 190 -4.98 -11.26 -28.09
CA PRO A 190 -4.80 -9.99 -27.38
C PRO A 190 -5.40 -10.00 -25.97
N PHE A 191 -6.48 -10.75 -25.72
CA PHE A 191 -7.05 -10.87 -24.38
C PHE A 191 -6.14 -11.65 -23.43
N ILE A 192 -5.54 -12.75 -23.90
CA ILE A 192 -4.54 -13.51 -23.14
C ILE A 192 -3.32 -12.61 -22.84
N ALA A 193 -2.81 -11.89 -23.85
CA ALA A 193 -1.67 -11.01 -23.69
C ALA A 193 -1.93 -9.89 -22.66
N CYS A 194 -3.09 -9.25 -22.74
CA CYS A 194 -3.50 -8.22 -21.78
C CYS A 194 -3.71 -8.80 -20.37
N GLY A 195 -4.28 -10.00 -20.25
CA GLY A 195 -4.43 -10.69 -18.96
C GLY A 195 -3.07 -11.03 -18.32
N PHE A 196 -2.14 -11.58 -19.09
CA PHE A 196 -0.79 -11.85 -18.63
C PHE A 196 -0.06 -10.56 -18.20
N TRP A 197 -0.22 -9.48 -18.96
CA TRP A 197 0.33 -8.17 -18.61
C TRP A 197 -0.26 -7.61 -17.31
N ALA A 198 -1.58 -7.70 -17.12
CA ALA A 198 -2.27 -7.24 -15.91
C ALA A 198 -1.83 -8.02 -14.66
N VAL A 199 -1.72 -9.35 -14.77
CA VAL A 199 -1.21 -10.22 -13.69
C VAL A 199 0.21 -9.82 -13.34
N ARG A 200 1.09 -9.67 -14.34
CA ARG A 200 2.48 -9.24 -14.12
C ARG A 200 2.55 -7.85 -13.47
N TYR A 201 1.74 -6.91 -13.91
CA TYR A 201 1.67 -5.56 -13.34
C TYR A 201 1.23 -5.60 -11.88
N PHE A 202 0.16 -6.33 -11.56
CA PHE A 202 -0.34 -6.47 -10.20
C PHE A 202 0.70 -7.10 -9.26
N PHE A 203 1.32 -8.21 -9.66
CA PHE A 203 2.37 -8.84 -8.85
C PHE A 203 3.58 -7.93 -8.67
N ARG A 204 3.97 -7.18 -9.71
CA ARG A 204 5.03 -6.18 -9.61
C ARG A 204 4.66 -5.13 -8.57
N GLU A 205 3.52 -4.47 -8.70
CA GLU A 205 3.06 -3.43 -7.77
C GLU A 205 2.96 -3.97 -6.33
N LEU A 206 2.39 -5.17 -6.15
CA LEU A 206 2.28 -5.81 -4.84
C LEU A 206 3.65 -6.08 -4.21
N LEU A 207 4.59 -6.62 -4.97
CA LEU A 207 5.96 -6.88 -4.51
C LEU A 207 6.64 -5.59 -4.04
N ILE A 208 6.46 -4.49 -4.75
CA ILE A 208 7.04 -3.18 -4.44
C ILE A 208 6.60 -2.68 -3.07
N HIS A 209 5.32 -2.82 -2.75
CA HIS A 209 4.77 -2.32 -1.49
C HIS A 209 5.00 -3.27 -0.30
N THR A 210 5.18 -4.57 -0.53
CA THR A 210 5.24 -5.58 0.55
C THR A 210 6.63 -6.14 0.85
N MET A 211 7.55 -6.20 -0.11
CA MET A 211 8.84 -6.89 0.05
C MET A 211 10.03 -5.99 0.39
N ILE A 212 9.87 -4.67 0.30
CA ILE A 212 10.86 -3.73 0.81
C ILE A 212 10.71 -3.70 2.33
N GLY A 213 11.74 -4.20 3.02
CA GLY A 213 11.70 -4.36 4.47
C GLY A 213 11.44 -3.04 5.22
N PRO A 214 11.04 -3.12 6.49
CA PRO A 214 10.65 -1.94 7.24
C PRO A 214 11.84 -0.99 7.39
N THR A 215 11.65 0.25 6.94
CA THR A 215 12.50 1.39 7.29
C THR A 215 12.06 1.93 8.66
N GLN A 216 13.00 2.05 9.58
CA GLN A 216 12.79 2.62 10.91
C GLN A 216 13.69 3.83 11.08
N VAL A 217 13.13 4.89 11.64
CA VAL A 217 13.87 6.11 11.96
C VAL A 217 13.62 6.43 13.42
N GLU A 218 14.71 6.63 14.17
CA GLU A 218 14.68 7.01 15.57
C GLU A 218 15.43 8.33 15.74
N ILE A 219 15.06 9.11 16.75
CA ILE A 219 15.63 10.42 17.07
C ILE A 219 16.02 10.49 18.54
N SER A 220 17.12 11.20 18.83
CA SER A 220 17.69 11.28 20.17
C SER A 220 16.81 12.03 21.17
N GLU A 221 16.24 13.16 20.74
CA GLU A 221 15.55 14.09 21.64
C GLU A 221 14.36 14.75 20.93
N LEU A 222 13.35 15.07 21.74
CA LEU A 222 12.17 15.85 21.40
C LEU A 222 11.88 16.77 22.59
N PRO A 223 11.38 18.00 22.38
CA PRO A 223 11.07 18.66 21.11
C PRO A 223 12.28 19.15 20.31
N LEU A 224 12.08 19.42 19.02
CA LEU A 224 13.12 20.00 18.14
C LEU A 224 13.03 21.52 18.11
N TYR A 225 14.17 22.22 18.13
CA TYR A 225 14.26 23.69 18.05
C TYR A 225 15.11 24.13 16.85
N PRO A 226 14.85 25.33 16.28
CA PRO A 226 15.70 25.95 15.27
C PRO A 226 17.15 26.06 15.73
N GLY A 227 18.10 25.70 14.85
CA GLY A 227 19.53 25.65 15.16
C GLY A 227 19.98 24.45 16.01
N GLY A 228 19.03 23.68 16.56
CA GLY A 228 19.30 22.47 17.33
C GLY A 228 19.99 21.37 16.52
N ARG A 229 20.77 20.54 17.21
CA ARG A 229 21.48 19.38 16.65
C ARG A 229 20.98 18.12 17.32
N TYR A 230 20.44 17.20 16.53
CA TYR A 230 19.81 15.98 17.00
C TYR A 230 20.42 14.77 16.30
N GLU A 231 20.59 13.67 17.01
CA GLU A 231 21.08 12.44 16.39
C GLU A 231 19.90 11.65 15.83
N ILE A 232 20.06 11.16 14.60
CA ILE A 232 19.09 10.28 13.95
C ILE A 232 19.75 8.92 13.74
N TYR A 233 19.00 7.88 14.05
CA TYR A 233 19.32 6.50 13.73
C TYR A 233 18.37 5.98 12.66
N LEU A 234 18.91 5.62 11.51
CA LEU A 234 18.19 5.00 10.41
C LEU A 234 18.51 3.52 10.35
N ASN A 235 17.48 2.68 10.39
CA ASN A 235 17.58 1.24 10.20
C ASN A 235 16.74 0.81 8.99
N GLN A 236 17.41 0.25 7.99
CA GLN A 236 16.77 -0.42 6.87
C GLN A 236 17.03 -1.92 6.96
N SER A 237 15.98 -2.66 7.31
CA SER A 237 16.01 -4.12 7.33
C SER A 237 15.64 -4.70 5.96
N GLY A 238 16.16 -5.88 5.61
CA GLY A 238 15.78 -6.59 4.40
C GLY A 238 16.91 -7.43 3.80
N ARG A 239 16.68 -7.94 2.58
CA ARG A 239 17.74 -8.45 1.71
C ARG A 239 17.67 -7.69 0.40
N LEU A 240 18.45 -6.62 0.28
CA LEU A 240 18.35 -5.66 -0.82
C LEU A 240 19.74 -5.28 -1.31
N GLU A 241 19.95 -5.29 -2.62
CA GLU A 241 21.07 -4.59 -3.25
C GLU A 241 20.58 -3.17 -3.53
N MET A 242 21.09 -2.19 -2.80
CA MET A 242 20.70 -0.78 -2.90
C MET A 242 21.62 -0.07 -3.89
N ASP A 243 21.05 0.65 -4.84
CA ASP A 243 21.78 1.55 -5.75
C ASP A 243 22.01 2.91 -5.08
N ARG A 244 20.99 3.41 -4.36
CA ARG A 244 21.08 4.61 -3.51
C ARG A 244 20.07 4.61 -2.37
N LEU A 245 20.42 5.28 -1.29
CA LEU A 245 19.52 5.60 -0.19
C LEU A 245 19.74 7.06 0.22
N ASP A 246 18.76 7.90 -0.06
CA ASP A 246 18.79 9.33 0.21
C ASP A 246 17.83 9.68 1.34
N VAL A 247 18.28 10.50 2.27
CA VAL A 247 17.49 11.00 3.39
C VAL A 247 17.41 12.51 3.29
N TRP A 248 16.20 13.04 3.35
CA TRP A 248 15.92 14.46 3.19
C TRP A 248 15.16 15.00 4.40
N LEU A 249 15.51 16.21 4.82
CA LEU A 249 14.67 17.04 5.67
C LEU A 249 13.77 17.88 4.77
N VAL A 250 12.46 17.77 4.95
CA VAL A 250 11.49 18.47 4.12
C VAL A 250 10.52 19.29 4.98
N CYS A 251 10.39 20.56 4.62
CA CYS A 251 9.36 21.46 5.14
C CYS A 251 8.29 21.65 4.08
N VAL A 252 7.04 21.35 4.43
CA VAL A 252 5.88 21.43 3.55
C VAL A 252 4.86 22.39 4.16
N GLU A 253 4.43 23.36 3.36
CA GLU A 253 3.28 24.21 3.66
C GLU A 253 2.05 23.64 2.95
N GLU A 254 0.94 23.52 3.68
CA GLU A 254 -0.35 23.06 3.18
C GLU A 254 -1.39 24.14 3.43
N ALA A 255 -1.90 24.73 2.34
CA ALA A 255 -2.92 25.75 2.37
C ALA A 255 -4.23 25.20 1.80
N THR A 256 -5.32 25.38 2.55
CA THR A 256 -6.67 25.01 2.11
C THR A 256 -7.49 26.27 1.87
N PHE A 257 -7.93 26.46 0.63
CA PHE A 257 -8.75 27.59 0.22
C PHE A 257 -10.07 27.13 -0.41
N ARG A 258 -11.09 27.98 -0.30
CA ARG A 258 -12.41 27.74 -0.86
C ARG A 258 -12.56 28.54 -2.16
N GLN A 259 -12.63 27.83 -3.28
CA GLN A 259 -12.83 28.42 -4.60
C GLN A 259 -14.30 28.23 -4.99
N GLY A 260 -15.14 29.22 -4.67
CA GLY A 260 -16.59 29.14 -4.86
C GLY A 260 -17.21 28.07 -3.94
N THR A 261 -17.77 27.02 -4.54
CA THR A 261 -18.35 25.87 -3.80
C THR A 261 -17.31 24.77 -3.52
N ASP A 262 -16.17 24.76 -4.23
CA ASP A 262 -15.14 23.73 -4.07
C ASP A 262 -14.09 24.11 -3.02
N ILE A 263 -13.70 23.14 -2.21
CA ILE A 263 -12.56 23.25 -1.29
C ILE A 263 -11.36 22.63 -1.98
N ARG A 264 -10.29 23.40 -2.14
CA ARG A 264 -9.01 22.93 -2.69
C ARG A 264 -7.92 23.04 -1.63
N THR A 265 -7.08 22.03 -1.57
CA THR A 265 -5.90 21.98 -0.71
C THR A 265 -4.69 21.90 -1.60
N GLU A 266 -3.78 22.86 -1.45
CA GLU A 266 -2.53 22.94 -2.16
C GLU A 266 -1.38 22.68 -1.19
N GLN A 267 -0.40 21.89 -1.63
CA GLN A 267 0.80 21.58 -0.86
C GLN A 267 2.01 22.13 -1.60
N HIS A 268 2.84 22.89 -0.90
CA HIS A 268 4.06 23.46 -1.43
C HIS A 268 5.26 23.06 -0.58
N VAL A 269 6.31 22.51 -1.22
CA VAL A 269 7.56 22.17 -0.53
C VAL A 269 8.37 23.45 -0.38
N VAL A 270 8.36 24.02 0.82
CA VAL A 270 9.09 25.25 1.15
C VAL A 270 10.60 25.00 1.16
N ARG A 271 11.00 23.85 1.71
CA ARG A 271 12.42 23.51 1.83
C ARG A 271 12.63 22.01 1.70
N ARG A 272 13.64 21.61 0.94
CA ARG A 272 14.12 20.21 0.85
C ARG A 272 15.63 20.22 0.96
N GLN A 273 16.15 19.64 2.04
CA GLN A 273 17.58 19.63 2.35
C GLN A 273 18.08 18.18 2.45
N PRO A 274 19.18 17.81 1.76
CA PRO A 274 19.77 16.49 1.91
C PRO A 274 20.42 16.36 3.29
N LEU A 275 20.15 15.27 3.98
CA LEU A 275 20.80 14.89 5.24
C LEU A 275 21.86 13.82 4.99
N VAL A 276 21.50 12.79 4.23
CA VAL A 276 22.37 11.67 3.88
C VAL A 276 22.11 11.30 2.43
N GLN A 277 23.19 11.04 1.70
CA GLN A 277 23.14 10.45 0.37
C GLN A 277 24.11 9.28 0.37
N HIS A 278 23.57 8.07 0.45
CA HIS A 278 24.38 6.88 0.48
C HIS A 278 24.40 6.23 -0.91
N GLY A 279 25.60 6.08 -1.47
CA GLY A 279 25.83 5.37 -2.73
C GLY A 279 25.56 3.86 -2.61
N PRO A 280 25.91 3.04 -3.61
CA PRO A 280 25.47 1.65 -3.68
C PRO A 280 26.00 0.81 -2.52
N PHE A 281 25.14 -0.03 -1.94
CA PHE A 281 25.47 -0.94 -0.84
C PHE A 281 24.57 -2.17 -0.82
N THR A 282 24.95 -3.20 -0.07
CA THR A 282 24.15 -4.42 0.06
C THR A 282 23.67 -4.60 1.49
N ILE A 283 22.40 -4.93 1.65
CA ILE A 283 21.76 -5.27 2.92
C ILE A 283 21.57 -6.78 2.96
N ASP A 284 22.24 -7.43 3.90
CA ASP A 284 22.17 -8.87 4.09
C ASP A 284 21.13 -9.28 5.13
N ARG A 285 20.65 -10.52 5.01
CA ARG A 285 19.71 -11.07 6.01
C ARG A 285 20.36 -11.10 7.39
N GLY A 286 19.73 -10.43 8.36
CA GLY A 286 20.21 -10.36 9.73
C GLY A 286 21.31 -9.32 9.98
N LYS A 287 21.73 -8.60 8.94
CA LYS A 287 22.59 -7.41 9.03
C LYS A 287 21.84 -6.24 8.40
N PRO A 288 20.91 -5.61 9.13
CA PRO A 288 20.24 -4.42 8.63
C PRO A 288 21.27 -3.34 8.32
N PHE A 289 20.92 -2.45 7.40
CA PHE A 289 21.70 -1.23 7.21
C PHE A 289 21.36 -0.28 8.34
N GLU A 290 22.39 0.15 9.05
CA GLU A 290 22.29 1.03 10.20
C GLU A 290 23.17 2.25 9.95
N HIS A 291 22.58 3.44 10.04
CA HIS A 291 23.31 4.67 9.81
C HIS A 291 22.89 5.73 10.84
N ARG A 292 23.91 6.30 11.51
CA ARG A 292 23.74 7.39 12.47
C ARG A 292 24.28 8.67 11.88
N PHE A 293 23.50 9.73 11.96
CA PHE A 293 23.89 11.04 11.44
C PHE A 293 23.25 12.17 12.26
N LEU A 294 23.84 13.36 12.16
CA LEU A 294 23.36 14.55 12.84
C LEU A 294 22.38 15.33 11.96
N LEU A 295 21.17 15.50 12.47
CA LEU A 295 20.19 16.44 11.94
C LEU A 295 20.44 17.82 12.56
N ARG A 296 20.70 18.81 11.70
CA ARG A 296 20.67 20.22 12.09
C ARG A 296 19.38 20.85 11.57
N ILE A 297 18.54 21.34 12.47
CA ILE A 297 17.41 22.18 12.08
C ILE A 297 17.97 23.56 11.68
N PRO A 298 17.62 24.12 10.50
CA PRO A 298 18.07 25.45 10.11
C PRO A 298 17.76 26.51 11.17
N ASP A 299 18.64 27.49 11.34
CA ASP A 299 18.46 28.55 12.35
C ASP A 299 17.20 29.41 12.03
N GLU A 300 16.88 29.56 10.75
CA GLU A 300 15.68 30.25 10.24
C GLU A 300 14.49 29.29 10.02
N ALA A 301 14.50 28.11 10.62
CA ALA A 301 13.41 27.15 10.45
C ALA A 301 12.12 27.70 11.06
N MET A 302 11.07 27.81 10.23
CA MET A 302 9.73 28.05 10.73
C MET A 302 9.27 26.88 11.60
N HIS A 303 8.62 27.15 12.72
CA HIS A 303 8.09 26.11 13.60
C HIS A 303 6.96 25.32 12.91
N THR A 304 6.75 24.08 13.35
CA THR A 304 5.55 23.30 13.00
C THR A 304 4.33 24.06 13.48
N PHE A 305 3.45 24.38 12.54
CA PHE A 305 2.31 25.25 12.77
C PHE A 305 1.06 24.58 12.21
N VAL A 306 -0.03 24.59 12.96
CA VAL A 306 -1.31 24.06 12.49
C VAL A 306 -2.43 25.07 12.78
N ALA A 307 -3.07 25.54 11.71
CA ALA A 307 -4.28 26.34 11.75
C ALA A 307 -5.37 25.75 10.85
N ARG A 308 -6.55 26.38 10.85
CA ARG A 308 -7.73 25.87 10.15
C ARG A 308 -7.54 25.74 8.64
N ASN A 309 -6.83 26.69 8.03
CA ASN A 309 -6.67 26.81 6.58
C ASN A 309 -5.20 26.82 6.13
N ASN A 310 -4.25 26.86 7.07
CA ASN A 310 -2.82 26.79 6.75
C ASN A 310 -2.11 25.94 7.80
N SER A 311 -1.17 25.12 7.36
CA SER A 311 -0.34 24.31 8.23
C SER A 311 1.05 24.12 7.64
N ILE A 312 2.06 24.19 8.51
CA ILE A 312 3.46 23.95 8.19
C ILE A 312 3.89 22.68 8.91
N HIS A 313 4.45 21.75 8.14
CA HIS A 313 4.87 20.45 8.62
C HIS A 313 6.33 20.18 8.28
N TRP A 314 7.06 19.64 9.24
CA TRP A 314 8.38 19.07 9.03
C TRP A 314 8.30 17.56 8.94
N ARG A 315 9.14 16.97 8.09
CA ARG A 315 9.23 15.52 7.94
C ARG A 315 10.61 15.11 7.42
N ILE A 316 11.00 13.89 7.76
CA ILE A 316 12.11 13.18 7.14
C ILE A 316 11.54 12.32 6.02
N GLU A 317 12.12 12.45 4.83
CA GLU A 317 11.81 11.59 3.69
C GLU A 317 13.00 10.68 3.43
N VAL A 318 12.74 9.37 3.41
CA VAL A 318 13.71 8.35 3.02
C VAL A 318 13.31 7.84 1.65
N GLU A 319 14.18 8.09 0.67
CA GLU A 319 14.06 7.63 -0.71
C GLU A 319 15.11 6.55 -0.94
N GLY A 320 14.72 5.41 -1.49
CA GLY A 320 15.66 4.34 -1.79
C GLY A 320 15.41 3.72 -3.15
N GLU A 321 16.48 3.44 -3.87
CA GLU A 321 16.48 2.70 -5.12
C GLU A 321 17.28 1.43 -4.92
N ALA A 322 16.65 0.28 -5.17
CA ALA A 322 17.28 -1.02 -5.05
C ALA A 322 17.30 -1.71 -6.40
N LYS A 323 18.38 -2.43 -6.67
CA LYS A 323 18.61 -3.12 -7.93
C LYS A 323 17.49 -4.13 -8.20
N SER A 324 16.84 -4.01 -9.35
CA SER A 324 15.65 -4.79 -9.76
C SER A 324 14.35 -4.45 -9.01
N TRP A 325 14.34 -3.37 -8.23
CA TRP A 325 13.18 -2.84 -7.52
C TRP A 325 12.96 -1.37 -7.94
N PRO A 326 11.73 -0.84 -7.92
CA PRO A 326 11.51 0.57 -8.15
C PRO A 326 11.93 1.39 -6.93
N VAL A 327 11.95 2.71 -7.14
CA VAL A 327 12.17 3.68 -6.08
C VAL A 327 11.04 3.60 -5.05
N PHE A 328 11.40 3.50 -3.77
CA PHE A 328 10.47 3.59 -2.66
C PHE A 328 10.64 4.89 -1.90
N HIS A 329 9.54 5.41 -1.37
CA HIS A 329 9.48 6.64 -0.58
C HIS A 329 8.81 6.37 0.77
N ARG A 330 9.44 6.82 1.87
CA ARG A 330 8.93 6.71 3.24
C ARG A 330 9.00 8.06 3.92
N THR A 331 7.94 8.43 4.61
CA THR A 331 7.83 9.74 5.27
C THR A 331 7.68 9.56 6.78
N PHE A 332 8.44 10.31 7.57
CA PHE A 332 8.40 10.33 9.03
C PHE A 332 8.17 11.77 9.51
N PRO A 333 7.05 12.08 10.17
CA PRO A 333 6.75 13.45 10.58
C PRO A 333 7.65 13.89 11.75
N LEU A 334 7.92 15.20 11.80
CA LEU A 334 8.68 15.87 12.86
C LEU A 334 7.89 17.08 13.38
N ILE A 335 8.10 17.42 14.66
CA ILE A 335 7.58 18.63 15.28
C ILE A 335 8.75 19.53 15.65
N VAL A 336 8.77 20.74 15.07
CA VAL A 336 9.73 21.79 15.37
C VAL A 336 9.01 22.87 16.16
N HIS A 337 9.52 23.21 17.33
CA HIS A 337 9.00 24.27 18.20
C HIS A 337 9.53 25.63 17.75
N PRO A 338 8.88 26.74 18.15
CA PRO A 338 9.42 28.08 17.91
C PRO A 338 10.76 28.25 18.61
N ALA A 339 11.60 29.12 18.05
CA ALA A 339 12.83 29.52 18.73
C ALA A 339 12.49 30.01 20.13
N ALA A 340 13.21 29.52 21.14
CA ALA A 340 13.06 30.01 22.49
C ALA A 340 13.35 31.52 22.47
N THR A 341 12.33 32.33 22.80
CA THR A 341 12.54 33.75 23.08
C THR A 341 13.49 33.86 24.25
N SER A 342 14.72 34.30 23.98
CA SER A 342 15.74 34.61 24.97
C SER A 342 15.36 35.79 25.84
#